data_AF-A0A916AB66-F1
#
_entry.id   AF-A0A916AB66-F1
#
_cell.length_a   1.000
_cell.length_b   1.000
_cell.length_c   1.000
_cell.angle_alpha   90.00
_cell.angle_beta   90.00
_cell.angle_gamma   90.00
#
_symmetry.space_group_name_H-M   'P 1'
#
loop_
_entity.id
_entity.type
_entity.pdbx_description
1 polymer ?
#
loop_
_entity_poly.entity_id
_entity_poly.type
_entity_poly.pdbx_seq_one_letter_code
_entity_poly.pdbx_strand_id
1 'polypeptide(L)'
;MRTNIDIDDALMAQALKAGPYTTKKDAVEAGLKLLARQAAYREILKWEGKLAWQGDESQDWTVPEEEASKAIVISEGGPAALPSSQAAQPAPSKGKRRAGR
;
A
#
# COMPACT_ATOMS: atom_id res chain seq x y z
N MET A 1 22.74 20.37 -13.90
CA MET A 1 23.56 20.77 -15.07
C MET A 1 23.31 22.25 -15.34
N ARG A 2 24.33 23.02 -15.72
CA ARG A 2 24.15 24.44 -16.09
C ARG A 2 23.86 24.54 -17.59
N THR A 3 22.73 25.14 -17.93
CA THR A 3 22.28 25.31 -19.31
C THR A 3 21.86 26.77 -19.49
N ASN A 4 22.18 27.37 -20.63
CA ASN A 4 21.67 28.69 -21.01
C ASN A 4 20.45 28.49 -21.89
N ILE A 5 19.32 29.08 -21.51
CA ILE A 5 18.04 28.99 -22.21
C ILE A 5 17.36 30.36 -22.16
N ASP A 6 16.71 30.75 -23.25
CA ASP A 6 15.91 31.97 -23.32
C ASP A 6 14.48 31.69 -22.82
N ILE A 7 14.01 32.48 -21.87
CA ILE A 7 12.69 32.34 -21.22
C ILE A 7 12.00 33.70 -21.26
N ASP A 8 10.70 33.72 -21.51
CA ASP A 8 9.87 34.93 -21.41
C ASP A 8 9.88 35.51 -19.99
N ASP A 9 10.21 36.80 -19.87
CA ASP A 9 10.25 37.52 -18.60
C ASP A 9 8.89 37.63 -17.92
N ALA A 10 7.80 37.72 -18.70
CA ALA A 10 6.45 37.77 -18.15
C ALA A 10 6.10 36.43 -17.47
N LEU A 11 6.46 35.31 -18.10
CA LEU A 11 6.28 33.97 -17.55
C LEU A 11 7.11 33.78 -16.28
N MET A 12 8.37 34.20 -16.29
CA MET A 12 9.24 34.12 -15.11
C MET A 12 8.69 34.96 -13.95
N ALA A 13 8.18 36.16 -14.22
CA ALA A 13 7.57 37.02 -13.20
C ALA A 13 6.31 36.38 -12.60
N GLN A 14 5.47 35.71 -13.41
CA GLN A 14 4.32 34.98 -12.91
C GLN A 14 4.75 33.80 -12.03
N ALA A 15 5.76 33.03 -12.44
CA ALA A 15 6.26 31.90 -11.67
C ALA A 15 6.81 32.33 -10.29
N LEU A 16 7.59 33.41 -10.25
CA LEU A 16 8.11 33.97 -9.01
C LEU A 16 7.02 34.54 -8.09
N LYS A 17 5.92 35.06 -8.65
CA LYS A 17 4.76 35.52 -7.86
C LYS A 17 3.88 34.39 -7.33
N ALA A 18 3.80 33.28 -8.08
CA ALA A 18 2.90 32.17 -7.76
C ALA A 18 3.42 31.29 -6.61
N GLY A 19 4.72 31.30 -6.33
CA GLY A 19 5.33 30.45 -5.31
C GLY A 19 6.35 31.18 -4.43
N PRO A 20 6.87 30.51 -3.40
CA PRO A 20 7.87 31.06 -2.48
C PRO A 20 9.30 30.99 -3.07
N TYR A 21 9.48 31.38 -4.33
CA TYR A 21 10.78 31.28 -5.02
C TYR A 21 11.55 32.60 -4.91
N THR A 22 12.81 32.51 -4.47
CA THR A 22 13.69 33.68 -4.35
C THR A 22 14.57 33.89 -5.59
N THR A 23 14.81 32.84 -6.38
CA THR A 23 15.70 32.90 -7.54
C THR A 23 15.04 32.33 -8.79
N LYS A 24 15.43 32.84 -9.97
CA LYS A 24 14.96 32.32 -11.27
C LYS A 24 15.26 30.82 -11.44
N LYS A 25 16.39 30.34 -10.91
CA LYS A 25 16.79 28.92 -11.00
C LYS A 25 15.86 28.01 -10.21
N ASP A 26 15.51 28.42 -8.99
CA ASP A 26 14.65 27.64 -8.10
C ASP A 26 13.23 27.50 -8.68
N ALA A 27 12.68 28.58 -9.24
CA ALA A 27 11.40 28.53 -9.95
C ALA A 27 11.43 27.55 -11.14
N VAL A 28 12.52 27.55 -11.92
CA VAL A 28 12.68 26.62 -13.06
C VAL A 28 12.82 25.17 -12.59
N GLU A 29 13.60 24.92 -11.54
CA GLU A 29 13.78 23.58 -10.98
C GLU A 29 12.48 23.01 -10.40
N ALA A 30 11.73 23.83 -9.69
CA ALA A 30 10.42 23.47 -9.18
C ALA A 30 9.42 23.15 -10.32
N GLY A 31 9.42 23.95 -11.39
CA GLY A 31 8.61 23.69 -12.58
C GLY A 31 8.96 22.36 -13.27
N LEU A 32 10.26 22.08 -13.45
CA LEU A 32 10.71 20.81 -14.02
C LEU A 32 10.33 19.60 -13.15
N LYS A 33 10.45 19.75 -11.83
CA LYS A 33 10.03 18.72 -10.87
C LYS A 33 8.52 18.46 -10.93
N LEU A 34 7.72 19.51 -11.14
CA LEU A 34 6.27 19.39 -11.30
C LEU A 34 5.93 18.60 -12.58
N LEU A 35 6.58 18.92 -13.71
CA LEU A 35 6.36 18.19 -14.96
C LEU A 35 6.71 16.70 -14.84
N ALA A 36 7.81 16.37 -14.17
CA ALA A 36 8.19 14.97 -13.91
C ALA A 36 7.12 14.24 -13.08
N ARG A 37 6.58 14.89 -12.04
CA ARG A 37 5.48 14.34 -11.22
C ARG A 37 4.22 14.14 -12.04
N GLN A 38 3.86 15.11 -12.88
CA GLN A 38 2.69 15.01 -13.73
C GLN A 38 2.80 13.86 -14.72
N ALA A 39 3.98 13.62 -15.29
CA ALA A 39 4.21 12.45 -16.13
C ALA A 39 3.98 11.14 -15.35
N ALA A 40 4.50 11.03 -14.13
CA ALA A 40 4.26 9.86 -13.28
C ALA A 40 2.76 9.65 -12.97
N TYR A 41 2.02 10.72 -12.67
CA TYR A 41 0.57 10.62 -12.47
C TYR A 41 -0.16 10.17 -13.73
N ARG A 42 0.23 10.68 -14.90
CA ARG A 42 -0.35 10.23 -16.18
C ARG A 42 -0.11 8.74 -16.42
N GLU A 43 1.02 8.19 -16.01
CA GLU A 43 1.25 6.74 -16.08
C GLU A 43 0.31 5.97 -15.14
N ILE A 44 0.07 6.47 -13.93
CA ILE A 44 -0.89 5.86 -12.99
C ILE A 44 -2.31 5.90 -13.56
N LEU A 45 -2.73 7.04 -14.11
CA LEU A 45 -4.04 7.24 -14.76
C LEU A 45 -4.28 6.21 -15.89
N LYS A 46 -3.24 5.73 -16.58
CA LYS A 46 -3.40 4.69 -17.62
C LYS A 46 -3.88 3.34 -17.07
N TRP A 47 -3.71 3.11 -15.77
CA TRP A 47 -4.14 1.89 -15.09
C TRP A 47 -5.52 2.01 -14.45
N GLU A 48 -6.14 3.19 -14.51
CA GLU A 48 -7.52 3.37 -14.07
C GLU A 48 -8.46 2.42 -14.81
N GLY A 49 -9.31 1.71 -14.06
CA GLY A 49 -10.26 0.72 -14.59
C GLY A 49 -9.64 -0.59 -15.07
N LYS A 50 -8.32 -0.73 -15.16
CA LYS A 50 -7.64 -1.97 -15.56
C LYS A 50 -7.25 -2.85 -14.38
N LEU A 51 -7.08 -2.24 -13.21
CA LEU A 51 -6.71 -2.97 -11.99
C LEU A 51 -7.96 -3.60 -11.39
N ALA A 52 -7.98 -4.94 -11.36
CA ALA A 52 -8.98 -5.68 -10.60
C ALA A 52 -8.65 -5.55 -9.11
N TRP A 53 -9.44 -4.76 -8.38
CA TRP A 53 -9.34 -4.64 -6.94
C TRP A 53 -9.75 -5.99 -6.30
N GLN A 54 -8.83 -6.62 -5.57
CA GLN A 54 -9.06 -7.87 -4.81
C GLN A 54 -9.10 -7.58 -3.31
N GLY A 55 -9.82 -6.53 -2.92
CA GLY A 55 -10.13 -6.29 -1.51
C GLY A 55 -11.30 -7.18 -1.07
N ASP A 56 -11.18 -7.80 0.09
CA ASP A 56 -12.29 -8.45 0.77
C ASP A 56 -13.21 -7.34 1.31
N GLU A 57 -14.43 -7.24 0.76
CA GLU A 57 -15.44 -6.25 1.17
C GLU A 57 -15.91 -6.43 2.63
N SER A 58 -15.49 -7.52 3.29
CA SER A 58 -15.85 -7.80 4.69
C SER A 58 -14.97 -7.08 5.73
N GLN A 59 -13.87 -6.43 5.33
CA GLN A 59 -13.00 -5.72 6.27
C GLN A 59 -13.42 -4.26 6.46
N ASP A 60 -14.39 -4.06 7.35
CA ASP A 60 -14.78 -2.75 7.86
C ASP A 60 -13.73 -2.20 8.85
N TRP A 61 -12.77 -1.44 8.34
CA TRP A 61 -11.72 -0.77 9.13
C TRP A 61 -12.24 0.33 10.08
N THR A 62 -13.53 0.65 10.01
CA THR A 62 -14.20 1.70 10.78
C THR A 62 -14.66 1.24 12.16
N VAL A 63 -14.62 -0.07 12.44
CA VAL A 63 -15.00 -0.62 13.75
C VAL A 63 -13.74 -0.80 14.59
N PRO A 64 -13.64 -0.16 15.77
CA PRO A 64 -12.56 -0.45 16.71
C PRO A 64 -12.59 -1.93 17.10
N GLU A 65 -11.43 -2.60 17.05
CA GLU A 65 -11.28 -4.05 17.31
C GLU A 65 -11.89 -4.52 18.66
N GLU A 66 -12.11 -3.59 19.60
CA GLU A 66 -12.72 -3.86 20.90
C GLU A 66 -14.22 -4.23 20.84
N GLU A 67 -14.96 -3.79 19.82
CA GLU A 67 -16.37 -4.17 19.65
C GLU A 67 -16.50 -5.53 18.95
N ALA A 68 -15.62 -5.81 17.98
CA ALA A 68 -15.54 -7.10 17.30
C ALA A 68 -15.18 -8.25 18.26
N SER A 69 -14.28 -7.99 19.21
CA SER A 69 -13.91 -8.96 20.26
C SER A 69 -15.00 -9.17 21.31
N LYS A 70 -15.78 -8.13 21.67
CA LYS A 70 -16.93 -8.26 22.58
C LYS A 70 -18.09 -9.06 21.98
N ALA A 71 -18.34 -8.94 20.69
CA ALA A 71 -19.41 -9.69 20.02
C ALA A 71 -19.17 -11.22 20.02
N ILE A 72 -17.91 -11.66 19.95
CA ILE A 72 -17.53 -13.08 20.02
C ILE A 72 -17.78 -13.65 21.43
N VAL A 73 -17.53 -12.86 22.48
CA VAL A 73 -17.56 -13.32 23.88
C VAL A 73 -18.98 -13.46 24.46
N ILE A 74 -20.00 -12.85 23.85
CA ILE A 74 -21.38 -12.92 24.35
C ILE A 74 -22.11 -14.23 23.93
N SER A 75 -21.53 -15.04 23.04
CA SER A 75 -22.18 -16.27 22.52
C SER A 75 -21.88 -17.57 23.27
N GLU A 76 -21.03 -17.57 24.30
CA GLU A 76 -20.74 -18.78 25.09
C GLU A 76 -21.32 -18.69 26.50
N GLY A 77 -22.64 -18.82 26.60
CA GLY A 77 -23.36 -18.96 27.85
C GLY A 77 -24.15 -20.27 27.92
N GLY A 78 -23.54 -21.35 28.43
CA GLY A 78 -24.25 -22.58 28.82
C GLY A 78 -23.34 -23.79 29.10
N PRO A 79 -23.35 -24.40 30.31
CA PRO A 79 -22.33 -25.38 30.72
C PRO A 79 -22.64 -26.83 30.37
N ALA A 80 -21.56 -27.63 30.31
CA ALA A 80 -21.46 -29.08 30.49
C ALA A 80 -21.78 -30.01 29.31
N ALA A 81 -20.75 -30.71 28.84
CA ALA A 81 -20.64 -32.18 28.91
C ALA A 81 -19.31 -32.67 28.27
N LEU A 82 -18.44 -33.31 29.05
CA LEU A 82 -17.53 -34.35 28.53
C LEU A 82 -18.34 -35.66 28.52
N PRO A 83 -18.13 -36.60 27.55
CA PRO A 83 -17.08 -37.59 27.80
C PRO A 83 -16.41 -38.25 26.55
N SER A 84 -15.15 -38.64 26.79
CA SER A 84 -14.50 -39.93 26.48
C SER A 84 -14.24 -40.45 25.05
N SER A 85 -12.94 -40.73 24.82
CA SER A 85 -12.33 -41.99 24.34
C SER A 85 -12.39 -42.39 22.85
N GLN A 86 -11.21 -42.42 22.21
CA GLN A 86 -10.59 -43.60 21.57
C GLN A 86 -9.23 -43.14 20.98
N ALA A 87 -8.09 -43.50 21.56
CA ALA A 87 -7.37 -44.77 21.41
C ALA A 87 -6.87 -45.04 19.97
N ALA A 88 -5.54 -44.96 19.78
CA ALA A 88 -4.67 -45.89 19.05
C ALA A 88 -3.56 -45.18 18.22
N GLN A 89 -2.32 -45.56 18.53
CA GLN A 89 -1.03 -45.15 17.93
C GLN A 89 -0.78 -45.88 16.58
N PRO A 90 0.43 -45.98 15.98
CA PRO A 90 1.66 -45.15 15.99
C PRO A 90 2.20 -44.85 14.55
N ALA A 91 3.26 -44.03 14.46
CA ALA A 91 4.04 -43.80 13.23
C ALA A 91 4.83 -45.04 12.76
N PRO A 92 5.05 -45.17 11.43
CA PRO A 92 6.38 -45.54 10.91
C PRO A 92 6.70 -44.78 9.59
N SER A 93 7.88 -44.77 8.99
CA SER A 93 9.27 -44.81 9.41
C SER A 93 10.09 -44.35 8.18
N LYS A 94 11.34 -43.94 8.42
CA LYS A 94 12.42 -43.48 7.52
C LYS A 94 12.34 -43.85 6.01
N GLY A 95 12.48 -42.83 5.15
CA GLY A 95 12.79 -42.97 3.71
C GLY A 95 14.06 -42.20 3.31
N LYS A 96 15.12 -42.94 2.99
CA LYS A 96 16.44 -42.48 2.51
C LYS A 96 16.32 -41.65 1.23
N ARG A 97 17.04 -40.52 1.13
CA ARG A 97 17.51 -40.02 -0.17
C ARG A 97 19.01 -39.75 -0.12
N ARG A 98 19.71 -40.69 -0.73
CA ARG A 98 21.13 -40.72 -1.07
C ARG A 98 21.36 -39.65 -2.14
N ALA A 99 22.16 -38.64 -1.85
CA ALA A 99 22.74 -37.76 -2.87
C ALA A 99 24.24 -38.06 -2.88
N GLY A 100 24.72 -38.58 -3.99
CA GLY A 100 26.12 -38.90 -4.20
C GLY A 100 26.50 -38.67 -5.65
N ARG A 101 27.50 -37.80 -5.78
CA ARG A 101 28.44 -37.57 -6.90
C ARG A 101 27.94 -36.88 -8.16
#